data_AF-A0A0E3SA61-F1
#
_entry.id   AF-A0A0E3SA61-F1
#
_cell.length_a   1.000
_cell.length_b   1.000
_cell.length_c   1.000
_cell.angle_alpha   90.00
_cell.angle_beta   90.00
_cell.angle_gamma   90.00
#
_symmetry.space_group_name_H-M   'P 1'
#
loop_
_entity.id
_entity.type
_entity.pdbx_description
1 polymer ?
#
loop_
_entity_poly.entity_id
_entity_poly.type
_entity_poly.pdbx_seq_one_letter_code
_entity_poly.pdbx_strand_id
1 'polypeptide(L)'
;MELAKEGIKAVAPLMVFDHDKSGFDVVWPHKSAAYAAGLGTFGVHHMLITKAGCAGRFGTLLISAKIPPTPRPTEEFCRYKKGEKCLICVERCPAGALSVRGLDKEKCYRQLQENSKVFPELRQFACGKCATGPCAFKSL
;
A
#
# COMPACT_ATOMS: atom_id res chain seq x y z
N MET A 1 8.94 9.03 -25.58
CA MET A 1 7.98 8.94 -24.46
C MET A 1 6.70 9.63 -24.93
N GLU A 2 5.55 8.95 -24.98
CA GLU A 2 4.35 9.41 -25.71
C GLU A 2 3.86 10.80 -25.29
N LEU A 3 3.78 11.06 -23.98
CA LEU A 3 3.40 12.35 -23.41
C LEU A 3 4.31 13.53 -23.82
N ALA A 4 5.60 13.28 -24.04
CA ALA A 4 6.53 14.32 -24.43
C ALA A 4 6.26 14.84 -25.85
N LYS A 5 5.70 14.00 -26.74
CA LYS A 5 5.27 14.43 -28.09
C LYS A 5 4.14 15.47 -28.02
N GLU A 6 3.37 15.46 -26.93
CA GLU A 6 2.29 16.40 -26.65
C GLU A 6 2.75 17.60 -25.80
N GLY A 7 4.07 17.75 -25.56
CA GLY A 7 4.61 18.82 -24.71
C GLY A 7 4.32 18.64 -23.21
N ILE A 8 3.84 17.47 -22.79
CA ILE A 8 3.51 17.19 -21.39
C ILE A 8 4.77 16.70 -20.67
N LYS A 9 5.17 17.41 -19.61
CA LYS A 9 6.25 16.98 -18.72
C LYS A 9 5.73 15.87 -17.81
N ALA A 10 6.53 14.83 -17.60
CA ALA A 10 6.16 13.72 -16.73
C ALA A 10 7.35 13.29 -15.87
N VAL A 11 7.08 12.89 -14.62
CA VAL A 11 8.08 12.32 -13.70
C VAL A 11 7.47 11.14 -12.94
N ALA A 12 8.22 10.05 -12.85
CA ALA A 12 7.87 8.91 -12.01
C ALA A 12 8.64 9.02 -10.68
N PRO A 13 7.96 9.28 -9.54
CA PRO A 13 8.62 9.31 -8.25
C PRO A 13 9.27 7.95 -7.92
N LEU A 14 10.48 7.99 -7.39
CA LEU A 14 11.20 6.80 -6.96
C LEU A 14 10.62 6.24 -5.65
N MET A 15 10.69 4.91 -5.51
CA MET A 15 10.44 4.23 -4.25
C MET A 15 11.69 4.29 -3.37
N VAL A 16 11.89 5.41 -2.67
CA VAL A 16 13.03 5.58 -1.75
C VAL A 16 12.56 5.30 -0.32
N PHE A 17 13.21 4.34 0.32
CA PHE A 17 13.07 4.04 1.74
C PHE A 17 14.42 4.32 2.41
N ASP A 18 14.50 5.40 3.17
CA ASP A 18 15.69 5.75 3.96
C ASP A 18 15.34 5.63 5.44
N HIS A 19 15.47 4.41 5.97
CA HIS A 19 15.16 4.15 7.37
C HIS A 19 16.12 4.85 8.35
N ASP A 20 17.33 5.21 7.89
CA ASP A 20 18.35 5.82 8.72
C ASP A 20 18.12 7.33 8.89
N LYS A 21 17.63 8.02 7.84
CA LYS A 21 17.40 9.47 7.88
C LYS A 21 15.94 9.88 8.05
N SER A 22 15.00 9.11 7.52
CA SER A 22 13.57 9.47 7.55
C SER A 22 12.70 8.46 8.30
N GLY A 23 13.30 7.49 9.00
CA GLY A 23 12.56 6.49 9.78
C GLY A 23 11.57 5.72 8.89
N PHE A 24 10.27 5.91 9.09
CA PHE A 24 9.23 5.28 8.26
C PHE A 24 8.54 6.24 7.29
N ASP A 25 9.08 7.44 7.13
CA ASP A 25 8.59 8.41 6.16
C ASP A 25 9.18 8.09 4.78
N VAL A 26 8.34 8.27 3.76
CA VAL A 26 8.67 8.02 2.37
C VAL A 26 8.57 9.33 1.59
N VAL A 27 9.49 9.52 0.65
CA VAL A 27 9.50 10.72 -0.20
C VAL A 27 8.19 10.86 -0.98
N TRP A 28 7.62 9.73 -1.43
CA TRP A 28 6.35 9.71 -2.15
C TRP A 28 5.48 8.51 -1.76
N PRO A 29 4.34 8.71 -1.08
CA PRO A 29 3.47 7.63 -0.64
C PRO A 29 2.53 7.17 -1.77
N HIS A 30 2.97 6.20 -2.59
CA HIS A 30 2.17 5.68 -3.72
C HIS A 30 0.77 5.20 -3.36
N LYS A 31 0.56 4.65 -2.15
CA LYS A 31 -0.78 4.25 -1.67
C LYS A 31 -1.71 5.46 -1.47
N SER A 32 -1.19 6.56 -0.92
CA SER A 32 -1.95 7.79 -0.74
C SER A 32 -2.22 8.47 -2.09
N ALA A 33 -1.26 8.43 -3.02
CA ALA A 33 -1.45 8.90 -4.38
C ALA A 33 -2.56 8.10 -5.10
N ALA A 34 -2.56 6.77 -4.97
CA ALA A 34 -3.61 5.91 -5.51
C ALA A 34 -4.99 6.18 -4.88
N TYR A 35 -5.05 6.46 -3.57
CA TYR A 35 -6.27 6.89 -2.90
C TYR A 35 -6.78 8.23 -3.44
N ALA A 36 -5.90 9.22 -3.61
CA ALA A 36 -6.24 10.52 -4.18
C ALA A 36 -6.71 10.41 -5.65
N ALA A 37 -6.15 9.46 -6.40
CA ALA A 37 -6.55 9.14 -7.77
C ALA A 37 -7.83 8.27 -7.87
N GLY A 38 -8.53 8.04 -6.76
CA GLY A 38 -9.82 7.33 -6.77
C GLY A 38 -9.74 5.81 -6.98
N LEU A 39 -8.56 5.20 -6.77
CA LEU A 39 -8.40 3.76 -7.03
C LEU A 39 -9.00 2.84 -5.96
N GLY A 40 -9.26 3.35 -4.74
CA GLY A 40 -9.67 2.47 -3.65
C GLY A 40 -9.83 3.13 -2.29
N THR A 41 -9.97 2.30 -1.26
CA THR A 41 -10.10 2.68 0.16
C THR A 41 -9.14 1.88 1.05
N PHE A 42 -8.74 2.44 2.19
CA PHE A 42 -7.74 1.83 3.06
C PHE A 42 -8.33 0.74 3.95
N GLY A 43 -7.71 -0.43 3.98
CA GLY A 43 -8.01 -1.48 4.95
C GLY A 43 -7.39 -1.24 6.32
N VAL A 44 -7.79 -2.07 7.30
CA VAL A 44 -7.18 -2.09 8.66
C VAL A 44 -5.66 -2.31 8.57
N HIS A 45 -5.19 -3.13 7.64
CA HIS A 45 -3.76 -3.39 7.39
C HIS A 45 -3.01 -2.24 6.69
N HIS A 46 -3.59 -1.04 6.57
CA HIS A 46 -2.97 0.12 5.92
C HIS A 46 -2.55 -0.09 4.45
N MET A 47 -3.15 -1.06 3.74
CA MET A 47 -3.02 -1.18 2.28
C MET A 47 -4.26 -0.58 1.64
N LEU A 48 -4.09 0.01 0.46
CA LEU A 48 -5.20 0.43 -0.36
C LEU A 48 -5.81 -0.82 -1.02
N ILE A 49 -7.07 -1.08 -0.75
CA ILE A 49 -7.85 -2.12 -1.42
C ILE A 49 -8.48 -1.44 -2.63
N THR A 50 -8.43 -2.08 -3.79
CA THR A 50 -9.10 -1.64 -5.03
C THR A 50 -10.19 -2.65 -5.40
N LYS A 51 -10.93 -2.42 -6.49
CA LYS A 51 -11.84 -3.44 -7.05
C LYS A 51 -11.13 -4.76 -7.38
N ALA A 52 -9.87 -4.69 -7.81
CA ALA A 52 -9.01 -5.84 -8.07
C ALA A 52 -8.33 -6.43 -6.81
N GLY A 53 -8.63 -5.88 -5.63
CA GLY A 53 -8.01 -6.28 -4.36
C GLY A 53 -6.78 -5.45 -3.98
N CYS A 54 -5.99 -5.96 -3.03
CA CYS A 54 -4.83 -5.27 -2.45
C CYS A 54 -3.47 -5.98 -2.67
N ALA A 55 -3.44 -7.12 -3.36
CA ALA A 55 -2.21 -7.89 -3.60
C ALA A 55 -1.30 -7.31 -4.70
N GLY A 56 -1.65 -6.15 -5.27
CA GLY A 56 -0.87 -5.44 -6.28
C GLY A 56 0.09 -4.39 -5.71
N ARG A 57 0.83 -3.74 -6.62
CA ARG A 57 1.68 -2.57 -6.32
C ARG A 57 1.13 -1.34 -7.05
N PHE A 58 1.36 -0.16 -6.47
CA PHE A 58 1.02 1.12 -7.09
C PHE A 58 2.29 1.79 -7.59
N GLY A 59 2.22 2.34 -8.80
CA GLY A 59 3.15 3.34 -9.31
C GLY A 59 2.46 4.70 -9.37
N THR A 60 3.25 5.76 -9.45
CA THR A 60 2.73 7.11 -9.71
C THR A 60 3.47 7.71 -10.89
N LEU A 61 2.72 8.38 -11.77
CA LEU A 61 3.26 9.25 -12.79
C LEU A 61 2.67 10.64 -12.56
N LEU A 62 3.52 11.60 -12.23
CA LEU A 62 3.14 13.00 -12.15
C LEU A 62 3.28 13.61 -13.52
N ILE A 63 2.26 14.35 -13.96
CA ILE A 63 2.23 15.01 -15.27
C ILE A 63 1.91 16.49 -15.10
N SER A 64 2.41 17.33 -16.00
CA SER A 64 2.12 18.78 -15.99
C SER A 64 0.74 19.14 -16.52
N ALA A 65 0.07 18.19 -17.19
CA ALA A 65 -1.27 18.41 -17.73
C ALA A 65 -2.32 18.38 -16.62
N LYS A 66 -3.34 19.25 -16.76
CA LYS A 66 -4.54 19.19 -15.92
C LYS A 66 -5.52 18.19 -16.54
N ILE A 67 -5.91 17.18 -15.77
CA ILE A 67 -6.90 16.18 -16.18
C ILE A 67 -8.06 16.17 -15.19
N PRO A 68 -9.29 15.83 -15.63
CA PRO A 68 -10.40 15.64 -14.71
C PRO A 68 -10.08 14.58 -13.66
N PRO A 69 -10.31 14.84 -12.36
CA PRO A 69 -10.06 13.86 -11.32
C PRO A 69 -11.04 12.69 -11.42
N THR A 70 -10.56 11.48 -11.21
CA THR A 70 -11.43 10.32 -11.02
C THR A 70 -12.12 10.42 -9.65
N PRO A 71 -13.46 10.30 -9.57
CA PRO A 71 -14.16 10.28 -8.30
C PRO A 71 -13.68 9.13 -7.41
N ARG A 72 -13.57 9.38 -6.11
CA ARG A 72 -13.26 8.33 -5.14
C ARG A 72 -14.46 7.38 -4.97
N PRO A 73 -14.23 6.10 -4.63
CA PRO A 73 -15.30 5.20 -4.25
C PRO A 73 -16.10 5.77 -3.07
N THR A 74 -17.42 5.62 -3.12
CA THR A 74 -18.34 5.99 -2.03
C THR A 74 -18.50 4.88 -0.99
N GLU A 75 -18.09 3.66 -1.33
CA GLU A 75 -18.15 2.49 -0.46
C GLU A 75 -16.76 2.14 0.12
N GLU A 76 -16.77 1.56 1.33
CA GLU A 76 -15.58 0.98 1.95
C GLU A 76 -15.29 -0.41 1.35
N PHE A 77 -14.04 -0.71 0.99
CA PHE A 77 -13.69 -2.03 0.46
C PHE A 77 -13.16 -2.97 1.55
N CYS A 78 -12.87 -2.44 2.74
CA CYS A 78 -12.53 -3.26 3.88
C CYS A 78 -13.80 -3.75 4.57
N ARG A 79 -14.03 -5.07 4.57
CA ARG A 79 -15.17 -5.70 5.26
C ARG A 79 -15.36 -5.26 6.70
N TYR A 80 -14.27 -5.15 7.47
CA TYR A 80 -14.33 -4.61 8.83
C TYR A 80 -14.92 -3.19 8.88
N LYS A 81 -14.44 -2.31 8.00
CA LYS A 81 -14.91 -0.92 7.93
C LYS A 81 -16.32 -0.81 7.34
N LYS A 82 -16.77 -1.80 6.56
CA LYS A 82 -18.18 -1.99 6.15
C LYS A 82 -19.09 -2.46 7.30
N GLY A 83 -18.55 -2.82 8.47
CA GLY A 83 -19.31 -3.33 9.61
C GLY A 83 -19.42 -4.86 9.66
N GLU A 84 -18.72 -5.58 8.78
CA GLU A 84 -18.68 -7.05 8.78
C GLU A 84 -17.59 -7.61 9.71
N LYS A 85 -17.73 -8.89 10.10
CA LYS A 85 -16.72 -9.60 10.89
C LYS A 85 -15.52 -9.97 10.01
N CYS A 86 -14.44 -9.19 10.06
CA CYS A 86 -13.19 -9.52 9.36
C CYS A 86 -11.97 -8.88 10.06
N LEU A 87 -11.06 -9.69 10.62
CA LEU A 87 -9.78 -9.22 11.14
C LEU A 87 -8.61 -10.14 10.74
N ILE A 88 -8.77 -10.88 9.65
CA ILE A 88 -7.78 -11.85 9.14
C ILE A 88 -6.39 -11.23 8.98
N CYS A 89 -6.30 -9.95 8.59
CA CYS A 89 -5.01 -9.28 8.46
C CYS A 89 -4.28 -9.06 9.80
N VAL A 90 -5.04 -8.84 10.89
CA VAL A 90 -4.53 -8.75 12.26
C VAL A 90 -4.13 -10.14 12.74
N GLU A 91 -5.01 -11.13 12.57
CA GLU A 91 -4.77 -12.54 12.96
C GLU A 91 -3.53 -13.14 12.28
N ARG A 92 -3.29 -12.79 11.01
CA ARG A 92 -2.15 -13.30 10.24
C ARG A 92 -0.85 -12.52 10.43
N CYS A 93 -0.83 -11.45 11.23
CA CYS A 93 0.39 -10.67 11.44
C CYS A 93 1.38 -11.48 12.29
N PRO A 94 2.49 -12.02 11.72
CA PRO A 94 3.42 -12.86 12.49
C PRO A 94 4.13 -12.07 13.59
N ALA A 95 4.29 -10.76 13.38
CA ALA A 95 4.88 -9.84 14.34
C ALA A 95 3.90 -9.44 15.45
N GLY A 96 2.59 -9.69 15.32
CA GLY A 96 1.57 -9.08 16.18
C GLY A 96 1.70 -7.55 16.25
N ALA A 97 2.04 -6.93 15.11
CA ALA A 97 2.30 -5.49 14.97
C ALA A 97 1.08 -4.72 14.50
N LEU A 98 0.06 -5.42 13.99
CA LEU A 98 -1.15 -4.81 13.45
C LEU A 98 -2.31 -5.00 14.42
N SER A 99 -3.10 -3.94 14.60
CA SER A 99 -4.37 -3.97 15.35
C SER A 99 -5.40 -3.09 14.65
N VAL A 100 -6.65 -3.11 15.13
CA VAL A 100 -7.69 -2.17 14.68
C VAL A 100 -7.35 -0.71 14.97
N ARG A 101 -6.44 -0.46 15.94
CA ARG A 101 -6.01 0.89 16.33
C ARG A 101 -4.83 1.39 15.48
N GLY A 102 -4.16 0.50 14.75
CA GLY A 102 -3.05 0.88 13.87
C GLY A 102 -1.96 -0.17 13.74
N LEU A 103 -0.88 0.23 13.08
CA LEU A 103 0.33 -0.56 12.82
C LEU A 103 1.50 -0.01 13.63
N ASP A 104 2.08 -0.87 14.47
CA ASP A 104 3.41 -0.70 15.05
C ASP A 104 4.45 -0.94 13.95
N LYS A 105 5.00 0.15 13.39
CA LYS A 105 5.92 0.08 12.27
C LYS A 105 7.27 -0.53 12.68
N GLU A 106 7.74 -0.29 13.90
CA GLU A 106 9.02 -0.82 14.40
C GLU A 106 8.95 -2.34 14.57
N LYS A 107 7.88 -2.83 15.19
CA LYS A 107 7.67 -4.28 15.36
C LYS A 107 7.48 -4.98 14.02
N CYS A 108 6.78 -4.35 13.09
CA CYS A 108 6.67 -4.84 11.71
C CYS A 108 8.04 -4.91 11.03
N TYR A 109 8.84 -3.84 11.12
CA TYR A 109 10.16 -3.75 10.48
C TYR A 109 11.15 -4.78 11.04
N ARG A 110 11.17 -4.99 12.36
CA ARG A 110 11.99 -6.04 12.98
C ARG A 110 11.69 -7.42 12.39
N GLN A 111 10.42 -7.74 12.16
CA GLN A 111 10.05 -8.99 11.49
C GLN A 111 10.56 -9.07 10.04
N LEU A 112 10.58 -7.95 9.31
CA LEU A 112 11.15 -7.93 7.96
C LEU A 112 12.67 -8.18 7.97
N GLN A 113 13.38 -7.66 8.98
CA GLN A 113 14.79 -7.93 9.18
C GLN A 113 15.05 -9.40 9.49
N GLU A 114 14.25 -10.01 10.37
CA GLU A 114 14.35 -11.45 10.65
C GLU A 114 14.08 -12.29 9.40
N ASN A 115 13.04 -11.95 8.63
CA ASN A 115 12.76 -12.64 7.36
C ASN A 115 13.92 -12.52 6.37
N SER A 116 14.56 -11.34 6.28
CA SER A 116 15.71 -11.13 5.40
C SER A 116 16.94 -11.94 5.80
N LYS A 117 17.10 -12.30 7.08
CA LYS A 117 18.16 -13.20 7.56
C LYS A 117 17.87 -14.66 7.20
N VAL A 118 16.60 -15.06 7.24
CA VAL A 118 16.15 -16.43 6.91
C VAL A 118 16.18 -16.67 5.40
N PHE A 119 15.88 -15.65 4.59
CA PHE A 119 15.79 -15.74 3.12
C PHE A 119 16.72 -14.70 2.43
N PRO A 120 18.04 -14.77 2.63
CA PRO A 120 18.98 -13.79 2.10
C PRO A 120 18.98 -13.71 0.57
N GLU A 121 18.62 -14.80 -0.11
CA GLU A 121 18.52 -14.89 -1.58
C GLU A 121 17.45 -13.96 -2.16
N LEU A 122 16.41 -13.62 -1.39
CA LEU A 122 15.35 -12.71 -1.84
C LEU A 122 15.82 -11.25 -1.87
N ARG A 123 16.91 -10.91 -1.16
CA ARG A 123 17.49 -9.55 -1.08
C ARG A 123 16.45 -8.47 -0.81
N GLN A 124 15.46 -8.78 0.02
CA GLN A 124 14.31 -7.92 0.30
C GLN A 124 13.85 -8.02 1.75
N PHE A 125 13.49 -6.87 2.32
CA PHE A 125 12.74 -6.79 3.56
C PHE A 125 11.25 -7.00 3.27
N ALA A 126 10.78 -8.25 3.31
CA ALA A 126 9.42 -8.61 2.89
C ALA A 126 8.68 -9.54 3.87
N CYS A 127 7.35 -9.43 3.90
CA CYS A 127 6.46 -10.33 4.63
C CYS A 127 5.09 -10.46 3.92
N GLY A 128 4.33 -9.36 3.82
CA GLY A 128 3.08 -9.31 3.06
C GLY A 128 1.91 -10.13 3.62
N LYS A 129 2.07 -10.87 4.74
CA LYS A 129 1.02 -11.76 5.28
C LYS A 129 -0.29 -11.05 5.57
N CYS A 130 -0.25 -9.79 6.00
CA CYS A 130 -1.45 -8.98 6.26
C CYS A 130 -2.26 -8.65 4.99
N ALA A 131 -1.68 -8.78 3.79
CA ALA A 131 -2.33 -8.53 2.50
C ALA A 131 -2.86 -9.81 1.82
N THR A 132 -2.87 -10.95 2.52
CA THR A 132 -3.29 -12.26 1.98
C THR A 132 -4.74 -12.64 2.33
N GLY A 133 -5.50 -11.72 2.94
CA GLY A 133 -6.89 -11.94 3.34
C GLY A 133 -7.87 -11.99 2.15
N PRO A 134 -9.19 -12.07 2.40
CA PRO A 134 -10.21 -12.12 1.35
C PRO A 134 -10.17 -10.94 0.36
N CYS A 135 -9.67 -9.78 0.81
CA CYS A 135 -9.49 -8.59 -0.01
C CYS A 135 -8.26 -8.62 -0.94
N ALA A 136 -7.46 -9.70 -0.94
CA ALA A 136 -6.22 -9.78 -1.71
C ALA A 136 -6.46 -9.69 -3.24
N PHE A 137 -7.47 -10.41 -3.74
CA PHE A 137 -7.70 -10.58 -5.18
C PHE A 137 -9.02 -9.97 -5.70
N LYS A 138 -9.87 -9.45 -4.79
CA LYS A 138 -11.10 -8.73 -5.13
C LYS A 138 -11.62 -7.99 -3.90
N SER A 139 -12.25 -6.83 -4.11
CA SER A 139 -13.10 -6.21 -3.09
C SER A 139 -14.50 -6.84 -3.19
N LEU A 140 -14.73 -7.91 -2.42
CA LEU A 140 -16.09 -8.37 -2.11
C LEU A 140 -16.52 -7.71 -0.80
#